data_AF-A0A177CWR9-F1
#
_entry.id   AF-A0A177CWR9-F1
#
_cell.length_a   1.000
_cell.length_b   1.000
_cell.length_c   1.000
_cell.angle_alpha   90.00
_cell.angle_beta   90.00
_cell.angle_gamma   90.00
#
_symmetry.space_group_name_H-M   'P 1'
#
loop_
_entity.id
_entity.type
_entity.pdbx_description
1 polymer ?
#
loop_
_entity_poly.entity_id
_entity_poly.type
_entity_poly.pdbx_seq_one_letter_code
_entity_poly.pdbx_strand_id
1 'polypeptide(L)'
;MASTRPLTMLARTRPAATLLRPSAFAAGRLPSPATVALFSTTFPRAATPAGPPPPGFRLPPPKKWDEGESALDRAGKYFLLVEMFRGMYILLEQFFRPPYTIMYPFEKGPISPRFRGEHALRRYPTGEERCIACKLCEAICPAQAITIEAEERMDGSRRTTRYDIDMTKCIYCGLCQESCPVDAIVESPNAEYATETREELLYNKEKLLANGDKWEPEIAAAARADAPYR
;
A
#
# COMPACT_ATOMS: atom_id res chain seq x y z
N MET A 1 41.37 -26.26 -7.58
CA MET A 1 41.42 -25.75 -6.19
C MET A 1 40.39 -24.63 -6.09
N ALA A 2 39.10 -24.93 -5.97
CA ALA A 2 38.40 -25.32 -4.73
C ALA A 2 38.41 -24.19 -3.68
N SER A 3 37.28 -23.51 -3.51
CA SER A 3 36.71 -23.21 -2.19
C SER A 3 35.35 -22.53 -2.35
N THR A 4 34.32 -23.36 -2.52
CA THR A 4 32.93 -23.06 -2.17
C THR A 4 32.84 -22.79 -0.67
N ARG A 5 32.32 -21.62 -0.26
CA ARG A 5 31.94 -21.36 1.14
C ARG A 5 30.42 -21.50 1.28
N PRO A 6 29.91 -22.48 2.04
CA PRO A 6 28.49 -22.58 2.33
C PRO A 6 28.11 -21.63 3.48
N LEU A 7 27.03 -20.87 3.28
CA LEU A 7 26.34 -20.13 4.34
C LEU A 7 25.52 -21.11 5.18
N THR A 8 26.12 -21.62 6.26
CA THR A 8 25.46 -22.42 7.28
C THR A 8 24.45 -21.58 8.06
N MET A 9 23.17 -21.92 7.93
CA MET A 9 22.08 -21.53 8.83
C MET A 9 22.39 -21.96 10.26
N LEU A 10 22.50 -21.01 11.19
CA LEU A 10 22.50 -21.27 12.63
C LEU A 10 21.07 -21.28 13.15
N ALA A 11 20.43 -22.45 13.08
CA ALA A 11 19.20 -22.74 13.83
C ALA A 11 19.56 -22.89 15.32
N ARG A 12 19.24 -21.89 16.13
CA ARG A 12 19.32 -21.98 17.60
C ARG A 12 18.12 -22.78 18.11
N THR A 13 18.33 -24.06 18.36
CA THR A 13 17.43 -24.90 19.17
C THR A 13 17.57 -24.48 20.64
N ARG A 14 16.44 -24.17 21.29
CA ARG A 14 16.38 -24.01 22.76
C ARG A 14 15.99 -25.37 23.37
N PRO A 15 16.66 -25.84 24.43
CA PRO A 15 16.30 -27.11 25.06
C PRO A 15 15.03 -26.96 25.88
N ALA A 16 14.14 -27.92 25.72
CA ALA A 16 13.00 -28.15 26.61
C ALA A 16 13.53 -28.59 27.99
N ALA A 17 13.31 -27.76 29.00
CA ALA A 17 13.54 -28.12 30.40
C ALA A 17 12.19 -28.42 31.06
N THR A 18 12.02 -29.70 31.35
CA THR A 18 10.97 -30.34 32.11
C THR A 18 10.90 -29.77 33.52
N LEU A 19 9.78 -29.16 33.92
CA LEU A 19 9.44 -28.96 35.32
C LEU A 19 8.03 -29.50 35.57
N LEU A 20 8.01 -30.77 35.96
CA LEU A 20 6.91 -31.40 36.70
C LEU A 20 6.83 -30.76 38.09
N ARG A 21 5.66 -30.25 38.47
CA ARG A 21 5.18 -30.34 39.85
C ARG A 21 3.65 -30.34 39.91
N PRO A 22 3.05 -31.05 40.89
CA PRO A 22 1.74 -31.64 40.76
C PRO A 22 0.61 -30.73 41.20
N SER A 23 -0.56 -31.08 40.68
CA SER A 23 -1.89 -30.63 41.07
C SER A 23 -2.14 -30.73 42.57
N ALA A 24 -2.41 -29.59 43.20
CA ALA A 24 -3.17 -29.53 44.44
C ALA A 24 -4.50 -28.85 44.14
N PHE A 25 -5.56 -29.67 44.13
CA PHE A 25 -6.95 -29.24 44.19
C PHE A 25 -7.15 -28.39 45.45
N ALA A 26 -7.62 -27.15 45.29
CA ALA A 26 -8.32 -26.43 46.34
C ALA A 26 -9.42 -25.59 45.70
N ALA A 27 -10.66 -26.01 45.98
CA ALA A 27 -11.89 -25.37 45.54
C ALA A 27 -12.04 -23.95 46.12
N GLY A 28 -12.53 -23.00 45.33
CA GLY A 28 -12.89 -21.68 45.85
C GLY A 28 -13.28 -20.62 44.83
N ARG A 29 -14.55 -20.67 44.39
CA ARG A 29 -15.43 -19.54 43.98
C ARG A 29 -14.97 -18.58 42.86
N LEU A 30 -15.65 -18.70 41.70
CA LEU A 30 -15.86 -17.62 40.73
C LEU A 30 -16.79 -16.53 41.35
N PRO A 31 -16.66 -15.27 40.90
CA PRO A 31 -17.61 -14.81 39.89
C PRO A 31 -16.96 -14.01 38.74
N SER A 32 -17.38 -14.35 37.51
CA SER A 32 -17.37 -13.45 36.35
C SER A 32 -18.65 -12.60 36.41
N PRO A 33 -18.71 -11.32 35.97
CA PRO A 33 -18.61 -10.98 34.55
C PRO A 33 -17.97 -9.62 34.24
N ALA A 34 -17.05 -9.59 33.27
CA ALA A 34 -16.89 -8.54 32.26
C ALA A 34 -15.55 -8.74 31.57
N THR A 35 -15.53 -9.64 30.58
CA THR A 35 -14.41 -9.78 29.66
C THR A 35 -14.33 -8.53 28.80
N VAL A 36 -13.66 -7.49 29.30
CA VAL A 36 -13.24 -6.36 28.47
C VAL A 36 -12.21 -6.92 27.49
N ALA A 37 -12.55 -6.83 26.21
CA ALA A 37 -11.76 -7.35 25.11
C ALA A 37 -10.30 -6.85 25.18
N LEU A 38 -9.36 -7.79 25.32
CA LEU A 38 -7.91 -7.57 25.32
C LEU A 38 -7.33 -7.30 23.91
N PHE A 39 -8.13 -6.78 22.97
CA PHE A 39 -7.71 -6.55 21.58
C PHE A 39 -7.03 -5.20 21.33
N SER A 40 -6.81 -4.41 22.38
CA SER A 40 -6.03 -3.17 22.31
C SER A 40 -4.72 -3.36 23.09
N THR A 41 -3.63 -3.73 22.42
CA THR A 41 -2.28 -3.68 23.02
C THR A 41 -1.81 -2.25 23.27
N THR A 42 -2.58 -1.25 22.85
CA THR A 42 -2.44 0.12 23.34
C THR A 42 -3.30 0.26 24.60
N PHE A 43 -2.68 0.05 25.75
CA PHE A 43 -3.18 0.65 26.99
C PHE A 43 -3.34 2.16 26.73
N PRO A 44 -4.48 2.78 27.07
CA PRO A 44 -4.55 4.24 27.11
C PRO A 44 -3.52 4.70 28.15
N ARG A 45 -2.37 5.21 27.70
CA ARG A 45 -1.43 5.89 28.58
C ARG A 45 -2.13 7.17 29.03
N ALA A 46 -2.66 7.16 30.24
CA ALA A 46 -2.90 8.40 30.96
C ALA A 46 -1.61 9.23 30.88
N ALA A 47 -1.70 10.50 30.48
CA ALA A 47 -0.54 11.38 30.32
C ALA A 47 0.28 11.51 31.62
N THR A 48 -0.27 11.09 32.76
CA THR A 48 0.48 10.75 33.96
C THR A 48 -0.06 9.46 34.58
N PRO A 49 0.64 8.31 34.47
CA PRO A 49 0.39 7.20 35.41
C PRO A 49 0.79 7.69 36.81
N ALA A 50 0.08 7.26 37.84
CA ALA A 50 0.44 7.58 39.22
C ALA A 50 1.91 7.21 39.49
N GLY A 51 2.75 8.22 39.72
CA GLY A 51 4.19 8.09 39.91
C GLY A 51 4.91 9.44 39.70
N PRO A 52 6.09 9.65 40.31
CA PRO A 52 6.87 10.87 40.07
C PRO A 52 7.27 10.95 38.58
N PRO A 53 7.29 12.16 37.99
CA PRO A 53 7.67 12.33 36.59
C PRO A 53 9.11 11.82 36.33
N PRO A 54 9.43 11.37 35.11
CA PRO A 54 10.78 10.91 34.78
C PRO A 54 11.82 12.03 35.02
N PRO A 55 13.08 11.69 35.37
CA PRO A 55 14.11 12.71 35.58
C PRO A 55 14.30 13.54 34.30
N GLY A 56 14.31 14.88 34.43
CA GLY A 56 14.38 15.80 33.29
C GLY A 56 13.06 16.07 32.56
N PHE A 57 11.92 15.58 33.07
CA PHE A 57 10.60 15.91 32.53
C PHE A 57 10.29 17.41 32.61
N ARG A 58 10.77 18.07 33.67
CA ARG A 58 10.68 19.53 33.79
C ARG A 58 11.79 20.16 32.96
N LEU A 59 11.39 20.91 31.93
CA LEU A 59 12.33 21.71 31.14
C LEU A 59 13.06 22.71 32.05
N PRO A 60 14.37 22.94 31.81
CA PRO A 60 15.09 23.99 32.50
C PRO A 60 14.46 25.35 32.18
N PRO A 61 14.57 26.34 33.08
CA PRO A 61 14.11 27.69 32.81
C PRO A 61 14.82 28.24 31.55
N PRO A 62 14.16 29.09 30.75
CA PRO A 62 14.78 29.70 29.58
C PRO A 62 15.96 30.57 30.00
N LYS A 63 17.02 30.57 29.18
CA LYS A 63 18.21 31.42 29.43
C LYS A 63 17.84 32.89 29.35
N LYS A 64 18.39 33.69 30.26
CA LYS A 64 18.21 35.15 30.25
C LYS A 64 19.08 35.80 29.17
N TRP A 65 18.79 37.06 28.82
CA TRP A 65 19.50 37.78 27.77
C TRP A 65 20.99 38.05 28.10
N ASP A 66 21.33 38.12 29.39
CA ASP A 66 22.70 38.26 29.92
C ASP A 66 23.51 36.95 29.88
N GLU A 67 22.84 35.81 29.66
CA GLU A 67 23.41 34.48 29.76
C GLU A 67 23.61 33.89 28.35
N GLY A 68 24.77 34.13 27.74
CA GLY A 68 25.08 33.55 26.42
C GLY A 68 26.19 34.23 25.64
N GLU A 69 26.01 34.30 24.33
CA GLU A 69 26.92 34.97 23.39
C GLU A 69 27.02 36.47 23.66
N SER A 70 28.13 37.10 23.27
CA SER A 70 28.30 38.53 23.45
C SER A 70 27.24 39.31 22.65
N ALA A 71 26.80 40.45 23.19
CA ALA A 71 25.77 41.28 22.55
C ALA A 71 26.21 41.77 21.14
N LEU A 72 27.51 41.96 20.94
CA LEU A 72 28.08 42.35 19.65
C LEU A 72 28.00 41.23 18.62
N ASP A 73 28.25 39.98 19.00
CA ASP A 73 28.14 38.83 18.10
C ASP A 73 26.68 38.60 17.65
N ARG A 74 25.73 38.78 18.58
CA ARG A 74 24.30 38.68 18.26
C ARG A 74 23.84 39.81 17.33
N ALA A 75 24.27 41.05 17.58
CA ALA A 75 23.98 42.18 16.70
C ALA A 75 24.63 41.99 15.32
N GLY A 76 25.85 41.47 15.26
CA GLY A 76 26.55 41.15 14.02
C GLY A 76 25.79 40.12 13.19
N LYS A 77 25.34 39.01 13.79
CA LYS A 77 24.50 38.01 13.11
C LYS A 77 23.19 38.61 12.59
N TYR A 78 22.52 39.43 13.41
CA TYR A 78 21.24 40.05 13.07
C TYR A 78 21.35 41.06 11.90
N PHE A 79 22.32 41.97 11.95
CA PHE A 79 22.48 42.99 10.91
C PHE A 79 23.14 42.46 9.63
N LEU A 80 24.05 41.50 9.74
CA LEU A 80 24.73 40.90 8.58
C LEU A 80 23.99 39.69 8.01
N LEU A 81 22.87 39.29 8.60
CA LEU A 81 21.96 38.24 8.11
C LEU A 81 22.73 36.95 7.74
N VAL A 82 23.67 36.55 8.60
CA VAL A 82 24.63 35.47 8.30
C VAL A 82 23.92 34.15 8.02
N GLU A 83 22.82 33.87 8.71
CA GLU A 83 21.96 32.73 8.45
C GLU A 83 21.28 32.77 7.07
N MET A 84 20.93 33.96 6.57
CA MET A 84 20.34 34.10 5.24
C MET A 84 21.38 33.80 4.15
N PHE A 85 22.61 34.28 4.31
CA PHE A 85 23.70 33.95 3.39
C PHE A 85 24.05 32.46 3.42
N ARG A 86 24.04 31.84 4.60
CA ARG A 86 24.22 30.39 4.72
C ARG A 86 23.11 29.63 3.98
N GLY A 87 21.85 30.06 4.09
CA GLY A 87 20.75 29.49 3.32
C GLY A 87 20.92 29.66 1.81
N MET A 88 21.33 30.85 1.37
CA MET A 88 21.60 31.13 -0.04
C MET A 88 22.76 30.29 -0.60
N TYR A 89 23.78 30.01 0.21
CA TYR A 89 24.86 29.11 -0.18
C TYR A 89 24.36 27.67 -0.41
N ILE A 90 23.47 27.16 0.44
CA ILE A 90 22.87 25.83 0.25
C ILE A 90 22.03 25.77 -1.04
N LEU A 91 21.33 26.86 -1.38
CA LEU A 91 20.61 26.95 -2.66
C LEU A 91 21.58 26.97 -3.85
N LEU A 92 22.70 27.68 -3.73
CA LEU A 92 23.74 27.70 -4.75
C LEU A 92 24.37 26.31 -4.95
N GLU A 93 24.57 25.53 -3.89
CA GLU A 93 25.01 24.13 -4.01
C GLU A 93 24.02 23.28 -4.81
N GLN A 94 22.72 23.50 -4.63
CA GLN A 94 21.69 22.76 -5.39
C GLN A 94 21.68 23.14 -6.88
N PHE A 95 22.06 24.37 -7.23
CA PHE A 95 22.16 24.82 -8.63
C PHE A 95 23.24 24.06 -9.41
N PHE A 96 24.34 23.66 -8.77
CA PHE A 96 25.42 22.89 -9.41
C PHE A 96 25.19 21.38 -9.44
N ARG A 97 24.06 20.88 -8.90
CA ARG A 97 23.69 19.47 -9.01
C ARG A 97 22.91 19.21 -10.32
N PRO A 98 23.05 18.01 -10.91
CA PRO A 98 22.23 17.66 -12.07
C PRO A 98 20.73 17.66 -11.71
N PRO A 99 19.85 18.11 -12.62
CA PRO A 99 18.41 18.10 -12.39
C PRO A 99 17.86 16.67 -12.40
N TYR A 100 16.82 16.43 -11.59
CA TYR A 100 16.11 15.14 -11.50
C TYR A 100 14.95 15.00 -12.50
N THR A 101 14.76 15.98 -13.38
CA THR A 101 13.63 16.03 -14.32
C THR A 101 13.77 14.98 -15.41
N ILE A 102 12.75 14.15 -15.58
CA ILE A 102 12.59 13.27 -16.74
C ILE A 102 11.80 13.98 -17.84
N MET A 103 12.13 13.73 -19.11
CA MET A 103 11.48 14.40 -20.24
C MET A 103 10.24 13.61 -20.71
N TYR A 104 9.16 13.68 -19.93
CA TYR A 104 7.86 13.16 -20.36
C TYR A 104 7.37 13.95 -21.60
N PRO A 105 6.91 13.30 -22.70
CA PRO A 105 6.47 11.90 -22.84
C PRO A 105 7.52 10.91 -23.38
N PHE A 106 8.73 11.36 -23.71
CA PHE A 106 9.76 10.51 -24.32
C PHE A 106 10.43 9.56 -23.31
N GLU A 107 10.55 10.00 -22.06
CA GLU A 107 11.05 9.21 -20.94
C GLU A 107 9.92 9.04 -19.91
N LYS A 108 9.57 7.79 -19.60
CA LYS A 108 8.55 7.46 -18.59
C LYS A 108 9.22 7.06 -17.27
N GLY A 109 8.54 7.36 -16.17
CA GLY A 109 8.97 6.92 -14.84
C GLY A 109 9.00 5.40 -14.70
N PRO A 110 9.79 4.84 -13.77
CA PRO A 110 9.82 3.41 -13.53
C PRO A 110 8.50 2.92 -12.93
N ILE A 111 7.86 1.94 -13.58
CA ILE A 111 6.59 1.34 -13.15
C ILE A 111 6.87 -0.08 -12.64
N SER A 112 6.32 -0.42 -11.47
CA SER A 112 6.42 -1.78 -10.93
C SER A 112 5.41 -2.73 -11.60
N PRO A 113 5.66 -4.05 -11.64
CA PRO A 113 4.68 -5.02 -12.14
C PRO A 113 3.34 -5.04 -11.38
N ARG A 114 3.29 -4.44 -10.19
CA ARG A 114 2.08 -4.33 -9.34
C ARG A 114 1.32 -3.02 -9.53
N PHE A 115 1.69 -2.23 -10.53
CA PHE A 115 1.01 -0.99 -10.80
C PHE A 115 -0.46 -1.24 -11.15
N ARG A 116 -1.34 -0.34 -10.66
CA ARG A 116 -2.79 -0.44 -10.78
C ARG A 116 -3.26 0.69 -11.69
N GLY A 117 -3.66 0.36 -12.91
CA GLY A 117 -4.09 1.32 -13.94
C GLY A 117 -5.44 0.97 -14.55
N GLU A 118 -5.56 1.12 -15.86
CA GLU A 118 -6.80 0.89 -16.63
C GLU A 118 -7.28 -0.56 -16.47
N HIS A 119 -8.58 -0.77 -16.30
CA HIS A 119 -9.12 -2.12 -16.13
C HIS A 119 -9.23 -2.85 -17.48
N ALA A 120 -9.00 -4.16 -17.45
CA ALA A 120 -9.10 -5.02 -18.60
C ALA A 120 -9.76 -6.37 -18.23
N LEU A 121 -10.55 -6.92 -19.16
CA LEU A 121 -11.08 -8.28 -19.07
C LEU A 121 -10.23 -9.20 -19.94
N ARG A 122 -9.67 -10.24 -19.32
CA ARG A 122 -8.76 -11.18 -19.98
C ARG A 122 -9.49 -12.38 -20.57
N ARG A 123 -8.81 -13.02 -21.53
CA ARG A 123 -9.22 -14.28 -22.14
C ARG A 123 -8.31 -15.42 -21.71
N TYR A 124 -8.83 -16.64 -21.82
CA TYR A 124 -8.03 -17.86 -21.82
C TYR A 124 -7.19 -17.93 -23.10
N PRO A 125 -6.11 -18.74 -23.12
CA PRO A 125 -5.34 -18.98 -24.34
C PRO A 125 -6.16 -19.63 -25.47
N THR A 126 -7.33 -20.19 -25.14
CA THR A 126 -8.31 -20.71 -26.12
C THR A 126 -9.14 -19.62 -26.81
N GLY A 127 -9.04 -18.36 -26.37
CA GLY A 127 -9.84 -17.23 -26.86
C GLY A 127 -11.14 -16.97 -26.09
N GLU A 128 -11.54 -17.90 -25.23
CA GLU A 128 -12.74 -17.75 -24.39
C GLU A 128 -12.53 -16.72 -23.27
N GLU A 129 -13.56 -15.94 -22.93
CA GLU A 129 -13.48 -15.00 -21.82
C GLU A 129 -13.33 -15.72 -20.47
N ARG A 130 -12.50 -15.18 -19.57
CA ARG A 130 -12.26 -15.79 -18.26
C ARG A 130 -13.45 -15.62 -17.31
N CYS A 131 -14.23 -14.56 -17.49
CA CYS A 131 -15.31 -14.20 -16.57
C CYS A 131 -16.42 -15.25 -16.52
N ILE A 132 -16.72 -15.75 -15.32
CA ILE A 132 -17.80 -16.72 -15.05
C ILE A 132 -19.03 -16.07 -14.37
N ALA A 133 -19.14 -14.74 -14.41
CA ALA A 133 -20.23 -13.98 -13.81
C ALA A 133 -20.52 -14.33 -12.33
N CYS A 134 -19.46 -14.52 -11.54
CA CYS A 134 -19.56 -14.89 -10.11
C CYS A 134 -20.03 -13.72 -9.22
N LYS A 135 -19.91 -12.47 -9.67
CA LYS A 135 -20.27 -11.24 -8.96
C LYS A 135 -19.50 -10.93 -7.67
N LEU A 136 -18.38 -11.63 -7.41
CA LEU A 136 -17.52 -11.33 -6.25
C LEU A 136 -16.87 -9.93 -6.36
N CYS A 137 -16.44 -9.55 -7.56
CA CYS A 137 -15.82 -8.25 -7.81
C CYS A 137 -16.79 -7.07 -7.61
N GLU A 138 -18.08 -7.28 -7.90
CA GLU A 138 -19.14 -6.31 -7.63
C GLU A 138 -19.36 -6.14 -6.12
N ALA A 139 -19.39 -7.25 -5.37
CA ALA A 139 -19.59 -7.23 -3.93
C ALA A 139 -18.42 -6.60 -3.15
N ILE A 140 -17.17 -6.81 -3.59
CA ILE A 140 -15.99 -6.29 -2.89
C ILE A 140 -15.67 -4.83 -3.24
N CYS A 141 -16.25 -4.29 -4.32
CA CYS A 141 -15.93 -2.95 -4.79
C CYS A 141 -16.37 -1.90 -3.75
N PRO A 142 -15.43 -1.17 -3.10
CA PRO A 142 -15.78 -0.25 -2.02
C PRO A 142 -16.58 0.96 -2.52
N ALA A 143 -16.39 1.35 -3.78
CA ALA A 143 -17.09 2.46 -4.43
C ALA A 143 -18.31 2.03 -5.24
N GLN A 144 -18.63 0.72 -5.27
CA GLN A 144 -19.74 0.15 -6.06
C GLN A 144 -19.74 0.64 -7.52
N ALA A 145 -18.55 0.66 -8.14
CA ALA A 145 -18.35 1.13 -9.51
C ALA A 145 -18.73 0.09 -10.58
N ILE A 146 -18.84 -1.18 -10.19
CA ILE A 146 -19.05 -2.31 -11.09
C ILE A 146 -20.52 -2.70 -11.05
N THR A 147 -21.13 -2.97 -12.21
CA THR A 147 -22.48 -3.55 -12.30
C THR A 147 -22.47 -4.75 -13.22
N ILE A 148 -22.98 -5.90 -12.73
CA ILE A 148 -22.90 -7.18 -13.45
C ILE A 148 -24.27 -7.83 -13.57
N GLU A 149 -24.63 -8.18 -14.80
CA GLU A 149 -25.79 -9.02 -15.12
C GLU A 149 -25.29 -10.32 -15.77
N ALA A 150 -25.91 -11.44 -15.39
CA ALA A 150 -25.47 -12.78 -15.74
C ALA A 150 -26.63 -13.55 -16.36
N GLU A 151 -26.39 -14.17 -17.50
CA GLU A 151 -27.34 -15.05 -18.18
C GLU A 151 -26.64 -16.33 -18.63
N GLU A 152 -27.45 -17.35 -18.91
CA GLU A 152 -26.97 -18.60 -19.48
C GLU A 152 -26.81 -18.42 -21.00
N ARG A 153 -25.60 -18.67 -21.50
CA ARG A 153 -25.31 -18.66 -22.93
C ARG A 153 -25.92 -19.90 -23.59
N MET A 154 -26.11 -19.88 -24.91
CA MET A 154 -26.55 -21.02 -25.72
C MET A 154 -25.78 -22.33 -25.47
N ASP A 155 -24.53 -22.24 -25.00
CA ASP A 155 -23.67 -23.39 -24.71
C ASP A 155 -23.85 -23.93 -23.26
N GLY A 156 -24.82 -23.41 -22.49
CA GLY A 156 -25.03 -23.73 -21.08
C GLY A 156 -24.01 -23.11 -20.13
N SER A 157 -23.09 -22.29 -20.64
CA SER A 157 -22.09 -21.60 -19.83
C SER A 157 -22.66 -20.30 -19.24
N ARG A 158 -22.37 -20.05 -17.96
CA ARG A 158 -22.77 -18.82 -17.28
C ARG A 158 -21.83 -17.68 -17.65
N ARG A 159 -22.34 -16.67 -18.36
CA ARG A 159 -21.56 -15.51 -18.83
C ARG A 159 -22.24 -14.19 -18.48
N THR A 160 -21.48 -13.10 -18.59
CA THR A 160 -22.02 -11.76 -18.34
C THR A 160 -22.65 -11.21 -19.61
N THR A 161 -23.88 -10.74 -19.52
CA THR A 161 -24.50 -9.93 -20.58
C THR A 161 -24.06 -8.48 -20.45
N ARG A 162 -24.04 -8.00 -19.20
CA ARG A 162 -23.60 -6.66 -18.83
C ARG A 162 -22.47 -6.74 -17.83
N TYR A 163 -21.39 -6.02 -18.10
CA TYR A 163 -20.25 -5.86 -17.19
C TYR A 163 -19.74 -4.46 -17.39
N ASP A 164 -20.25 -3.54 -16.58
CA ASP A 164 -19.96 -2.13 -16.73
C ASP A 164 -19.12 -1.65 -15.54
N ILE A 165 -18.14 -0.80 -15.81
CA ILE A 165 -17.33 -0.14 -14.78
C ILE A 165 -17.36 1.36 -15.03
N ASP A 166 -17.79 2.10 -14.00
CA ASP A 166 -17.67 3.55 -13.98
C ASP A 166 -16.29 3.96 -13.47
N MET A 167 -15.39 4.38 -14.37
CA MET A 167 -14.04 4.82 -14.01
C MET A 167 -14.03 6.11 -13.19
N THR A 168 -15.15 6.87 -13.16
CA THR A 168 -15.28 8.07 -12.33
C THR A 168 -15.56 7.74 -10.86
N LYS A 169 -16.11 6.55 -10.59
CA LYS A 169 -16.32 6.03 -9.22
C LYS A 169 -15.16 5.15 -8.76
N CYS A 170 -14.46 4.50 -9.69
CA CYS A 170 -13.38 3.59 -9.34
C CYS A 170 -12.25 4.32 -8.60
N ILE A 171 -11.80 3.74 -7.49
CA ILE A 171 -10.68 4.25 -6.68
C ILE A 171 -9.35 3.53 -6.94
N TYR A 172 -9.28 2.65 -7.96
CA TYR A 172 -8.07 1.91 -8.36
C TYR A 172 -7.36 1.16 -7.22
N CYS A 173 -8.17 0.52 -6.36
CA CYS A 173 -7.68 -0.24 -5.22
C CYS A 173 -7.20 -1.66 -5.56
N GLY A 174 -7.63 -2.21 -6.69
CA GLY A 174 -7.32 -3.57 -7.15
C GLY A 174 -7.90 -4.74 -6.34
N LEU A 175 -8.86 -4.47 -5.45
CA LEU A 175 -9.62 -5.53 -4.78
C LEU A 175 -10.39 -6.42 -5.77
N CYS A 176 -10.82 -5.87 -6.91
CA CYS A 176 -11.46 -6.63 -7.99
C CYS A 176 -10.52 -7.66 -8.62
N GLN A 177 -9.22 -7.33 -8.75
CA GLN A 177 -8.20 -8.23 -9.29
C GLN A 177 -7.87 -9.36 -8.30
N GLU A 178 -7.79 -9.05 -7.00
CA GLU A 178 -7.47 -10.04 -5.96
C GLU A 178 -8.66 -10.95 -5.62
N SER A 179 -9.89 -10.43 -5.71
CA SER A 179 -11.11 -11.20 -5.45
C SER A 179 -11.53 -12.13 -6.58
N CYS A 180 -10.99 -11.96 -7.78
CA CYS A 180 -11.43 -12.73 -8.94
C CYS A 180 -10.86 -14.16 -8.89
N PRO A 181 -11.71 -15.21 -8.77
CA PRO A 181 -11.23 -16.59 -8.61
C PRO A 181 -10.56 -17.16 -9.87
N VAL A 182 -10.76 -16.51 -11.03
CA VAL A 182 -10.35 -16.96 -12.36
C VAL A 182 -9.42 -15.96 -13.06
N ASP A 183 -8.97 -14.92 -12.35
CA ASP A 183 -8.15 -13.83 -12.89
C ASP A 183 -8.75 -13.21 -14.18
N ALA A 184 -10.05 -12.94 -14.15
CA ALA A 184 -10.77 -12.40 -15.32
C ALA A 184 -10.63 -10.88 -15.45
N ILE A 185 -10.83 -10.15 -14.35
CA ILE A 185 -10.62 -8.71 -14.32
C ILE A 185 -9.26 -8.40 -13.71
N VAL A 186 -8.50 -7.55 -14.39
CA VAL A 186 -7.18 -7.13 -13.97
C VAL A 186 -7.00 -5.63 -14.17
N GLU A 187 -6.11 -5.04 -13.39
CA GLU A 187 -5.63 -3.69 -13.60
C GLU A 187 -4.37 -3.76 -14.47
N SER A 188 -4.41 -3.10 -15.62
CA SER A 188 -3.31 -3.02 -16.59
C SER A 188 -2.28 -1.97 -16.17
N PRO A 189 -1.07 -1.97 -16.77
CA PRO A 189 -0.07 -0.94 -16.51
C PRO A 189 -0.41 0.44 -17.12
N ASN A 190 -1.50 0.54 -17.89
CA ASN A 190 -1.84 1.79 -18.58
C ASN A 190 -2.39 2.84 -17.60
N ALA A 191 -1.78 4.02 -17.57
CA ALA A 191 -2.27 5.18 -16.83
C ALA A 191 -2.73 6.32 -17.77
N GLU A 192 -2.44 6.22 -19.06
CA GLU A 192 -2.57 7.29 -20.04
C GLU A 192 -3.84 7.08 -20.87
N TYR A 193 -5.01 7.22 -20.24
CA TYR A 193 -6.32 7.08 -20.87
C TYR A 193 -7.27 8.23 -20.49
N ALA A 194 -6.72 9.42 -20.26
CA ALA A 194 -7.54 10.62 -20.07
C ALA A 194 -8.40 10.86 -21.32
N THR A 195 -9.68 11.13 -21.11
CA THR A 195 -10.68 11.39 -22.14
C THR A 195 -11.21 12.81 -22.03
N GLU A 196 -11.71 13.34 -23.14
CA GLU A 196 -12.29 14.70 -23.16
C GLU A 196 -13.69 14.73 -22.55
N THR A 197 -14.44 13.64 -22.70
CA THR A 197 -15.82 13.51 -22.20
C THR A 197 -15.93 12.51 -21.06
N ARG A 198 -16.97 12.65 -20.24
CA ARG A 198 -17.22 11.76 -19.09
C ARG A 198 -17.83 10.45 -19.54
N GLU A 199 -18.64 10.48 -20.58
CA GLU A 199 -19.34 9.32 -21.14
C GLU A 199 -18.35 8.25 -21.60
N GLU A 200 -17.18 8.65 -22.10
CA GLU A 200 -16.11 7.74 -22.48
C GLU A 200 -15.53 6.95 -21.29
N LEU A 201 -15.62 7.46 -20.05
CA LEU A 201 -15.15 6.80 -18.82
C LEU A 201 -16.15 5.78 -18.25
N LEU A 202 -17.34 5.67 -18.83
CA LEU A 202 -18.32 4.65 -18.51
C LEU A 202 -18.04 3.43 -19.39
N TYR A 203 -17.23 2.51 -18.88
CA TYR A 203 -16.77 1.37 -19.67
C TYR A 203 -17.81 0.28 -19.68
N ASN A 204 -18.17 -0.18 -20.87
CA ASN A 204 -18.96 -1.37 -21.09
C ASN A 204 -18.06 -2.61 -21.17
N LYS A 205 -18.68 -3.80 -21.13
CA LYS A 205 -17.99 -5.10 -21.27
C LYS A 205 -17.08 -5.16 -22.49
N GLU A 206 -17.57 -4.67 -23.63
CA GLU A 206 -16.84 -4.71 -24.91
C GLU A 206 -15.55 -3.88 -24.87
N LYS A 207 -15.60 -2.70 -24.25
CA LYS A 207 -14.44 -1.83 -24.07
C LYS A 207 -13.39 -2.49 -23.19
N LEU A 208 -13.81 -3.13 -22.11
CA LEU A 208 -12.91 -3.87 -21.20
C LEU A 208 -12.27 -5.08 -21.87
N LEU A 209 -13.00 -5.80 -22.72
CA LEU A 209 -12.45 -6.91 -23.51
C LEU A 209 -11.46 -6.39 -24.56
N ALA A 210 -11.77 -5.30 -25.27
CA ALA A 210 -10.85 -4.69 -26.22
C ALA A 210 -9.56 -4.21 -25.54
N ASN A 211 -9.65 -3.68 -24.32
CA ASN A 211 -8.50 -3.32 -23.50
C ASN A 211 -7.68 -4.56 -23.11
N GLY A 212 -8.35 -5.66 -22.74
CA GLY A 212 -7.69 -6.95 -22.50
C GLY A 212 -6.94 -7.45 -23.73
N ASP A 213 -7.59 -7.47 -24.88
CA ASP A 213 -7.00 -7.91 -26.13
C ASP A 213 -5.79 -7.03 -26.55
N LYS A 214 -5.83 -5.73 -26.26
CA LYS A 214 -4.73 -4.78 -26.49
C LYS A 214 -3.54 -5.00 -25.55
N TRP A 215 -3.80 -5.22 -24.26
CA TRP A 215 -2.77 -5.22 -23.21
C TRP A 215 -2.39 -6.62 -22.67
N GLU A 216 -2.98 -7.69 -23.20
CA GLU A 216 -2.73 -9.08 -22.76
C GLU A 216 -1.24 -9.47 -22.67
N PRO A 217 -0.33 -9.13 -23.63
CA PRO A 217 1.07 -9.53 -23.48
C PRO A 217 1.75 -8.91 -22.27
N GLU A 218 1.44 -7.66 -21.95
CA GLU A 218 1.99 -6.93 -20.80
C GLU A 218 1.37 -7.40 -19.49
N ILE A 219 0.04 -7.55 -19.47
CA ILE A 219 -0.70 -8.09 -18.34
C ILE A 219 -0.20 -9.50 -18.00
N ALA A 220 -0.01 -10.37 -18.99
CA ALA A 220 0.50 -11.71 -18.79
C ALA A 220 1.96 -11.72 -18.31
N ALA A 221 2.78 -10.75 -18.71
CA ALA A 221 4.14 -10.58 -18.20
C ALA A 221 4.14 -10.11 -16.74
N ALA A 222 3.31 -9.12 -16.40
CA ALA A 222 3.15 -8.60 -15.04
C ALA A 222 2.59 -9.68 -14.09
N ALA A 223 1.56 -10.40 -14.53
CA ALA A 223 0.98 -11.51 -13.77
C ALA A 223 2.00 -12.63 -13.51
N ARG A 224 2.85 -12.98 -14.49
CA ARG A 224 3.94 -13.95 -14.29
C ARG A 224 4.98 -13.47 -13.28
N ALA A 225 5.27 -12.17 -13.23
CA ALA A 225 6.20 -11.60 -12.27
C ALA A 225 5.62 -11.52 -10.84
N ASP A 226 4.31 -11.29 -10.71
CA ASP A 226 3.63 -11.11 -9.41
C ASP A 226 3.02 -12.40 -8.83
N ALA A 227 2.79 -13.44 -9.64
CA ALA A 227 2.17 -14.70 -9.23
C ALA A 227 2.74 -15.35 -7.95
N PRO A 228 4.05 -15.30 -7.64
CA PRO A 228 4.58 -15.90 -6.40
C PRO A 228 4.16 -15.19 -5.10
N TYR A 229 3.60 -13.99 -5.18
CA TYR A 229 3.30 -13.14 -4.03
C TYR A 229 1.80 -13.02 -3.73
N ARG A 230 0.96 -13.76 -4.46
CA ARG A 230 -0.49 -13.86 -4.28
C ARG A 230 -0.88 -15.33 -4.14
#